data_AF-A0A1S3AIQ0-F1
#
_entry.id   AF-A0A1S3AIQ0-F1
#
_cell.length_a   1.000
_cell.length_b   1.000
_cell.length_c   1.000
_cell.angle_alpha   90.00
_cell.angle_beta   90.00
_cell.angle_gamma   90.00
#
_symmetry.space_group_name_H-M   'P 1'
#
loop_
_entity.id
_entity.type
_entity.pdbx_description
1 polymer ?
#
loop_
_entity_poly.entity_id
_entity_poly.type
_entity_poly.pdbx_seq_one_letter_code
_entity_poly.pdbx_strand_id
1 'polypeptide(L)'
;MDPGPTVARWRWSLLPPLLLLLPLQALGALSLGGGGSGPRRVVHDLLSEPRWLQAEDLSLSLLQGGGRLAPPGLPPDLPELDPECRELLLDFSNSSAELTGCLVRSARPVRLCQTCYPLFQQVAHKMDNISRVVGNTSDSHSCARSLLMADRMQVVVILSEFFNSTWEKANCANCLTNTSEELSNSTVYFLSLFNETLTCFENNLQGSMEVRNYSGVCKNCHETYKSLSNLYSEMQKTNRLQSKAESATHLCIDVEDAMNITRKLWSRTFNCSVPCSDTVPVVAVSVFILFLPVVFYLSSFLHSEQKKRKLILPKRLKSSTSFANIQENSN
;
A
#
# COMPACT_ATOMS: atom_id res chain seq x y z
N MET A 1 -10.02 53.15 13.73
CA MET A 1 -10.02 53.13 15.20
C MET A 1 -11.06 52.12 15.66
N ASP A 2 -10.71 51.37 16.70
CA ASP A 2 -11.41 50.18 17.20
C ASP A 2 -12.92 50.33 17.49
N PRO A 3 -13.66 49.19 17.43
CA PRO A 3 -15.12 49.12 17.50
C PRO A 3 -15.62 48.87 18.93
N GLY A 4 -16.85 49.33 19.23
CA GLY A 4 -17.63 48.87 20.38
C GLY A 4 -18.41 47.59 20.03
N PRO A 5 -18.49 46.58 20.90
CA PRO A 5 -19.17 45.34 20.57
C PRO A 5 -20.69 45.47 20.78
N THR A 6 -21.42 45.17 19.72
CA THR A 6 -22.85 44.88 19.75
C THR A 6 -23.08 43.44 20.19
N VAL A 7 -24.06 43.27 21.05
CA VAL A 7 -24.50 42.01 21.66
C VAL A 7 -25.13 41.11 20.58
N ALA A 8 -24.48 39.98 20.27
CA ALA A 8 -25.06 38.92 19.44
C ALA A 8 -25.51 37.74 20.32
N ARG A 9 -26.84 37.56 20.34
CA ARG A 9 -27.61 36.58 21.11
C ARG A 9 -27.59 35.22 20.39
N TRP A 10 -26.79 34.26 20.86
CA TRP A 10 -26.87 32.88 20.38
C TRP A 10 -27.78 32.03 21.29
N ARG A 11 -28.91 31.61 20.72
CA ARG A 11 -29.84 30.64 21.31
C ARG A 11 -29.19 29.26 21.28
N TRP A 12 -28.99 28.64 22.43
CA TRP A 12 -28.72 27.20 22.52
C TRP A 12 -30.05 26.47 22.64
N SER A 13 -30.43 25.80 21.56
CA SER A 13 -31.51 24.81 21.52
C SER A 13 -31.06 23.54 22.23
N LEU A 14 -31.88 23.13 23.21
CA LEU A 14 -31.77 21.91 23.99
C LEU A 14 -31.86 20.68 23.09
N LEU A 15 -30.90 19.78 23.19
CA LEU A 15 -31.02 18.37 22.77
C LEU A 15 -30.75 17.47 23.99
N PRO A 16 -31.59 16.46 24.25
CA PRO A 16 -31.47 15.60 25.43
C PRO A 16 -30.37 14.53 25.27
N PRO A 17 -29.78 14.03 26.37
CA PRO A 17 -28.75 13.00 26.31
C PRO A 17 -29.42 11.65 26.04
N LEU A 18 -29.17 11.07 24.86
CA LEU A 18 -29.61 9.72 24.54
C LEU A 18 -28.72 8.72 25.31
N LEU A 19 -29.38 7.88 26.11
CA LEU A 19 -28.79 6.84 26.93
C LEU A 19 -27.89 5.89 26.13
N LEU A 20 -26.79 5.51 26.79
CA LEU A 20 -25.97 4.33 26.53
C LEU A 20 -26.84 3.06 26.44
N LEU A 21 -26.84 2.42 25.27
CA LEU A 21 -27.23 1.03 25.10
C LEU A 21 -26.07 0.28 24.41
N LEU A 22 -25.35 -0.52 25.19
CA LEU A 22 -24.59 -1.66 24.67
C LEU A 22 -25.58 -2.71 24.15
N PRO A 23 -25.22 -3.45 23.09
CA PRO A 23 -25.62 -4.85 22.99
C PRO A 23 -24.41 -5.77 23.07
N LEU A 24 -24.53 -6.69 24.03
CA LEU A 24 -23.77 -7.93 24.14
C LEU A 24 -24.32 -8.92 23.10
N GLN A 25 -23.41 -9.63 22.42
CA GLN A 25 -23.57 -10.90 21.68
C GLN A 25 -24.30 -10.94 20.33
N ALA A 26 -23.55 -11.37 19.31
CA ALA A 26 -23.93 -12.50 18.45
C ALA A 26 -22.67 -13.14 17.85
N LEU A 27 -22.22 -14.24 18.47
CA LEU A 27 -21.43 -15.28 17.80
C LEU A 27 -22.39 -16.02 16.86
N GLY A 28 -22.08 -16.02 15.57
CA GLY A 28 -22.80 -16.77 14.55
C GLY A 28 -21.84 -17.17 13.44
N ALA A 29 -21.49 -18.45 13.41
CA ALA A 29 -20.57 -19.06 12.47
C ALA A 29 -21.09 -18.98 11.03
N LEU A 30 -20.22 -18.52 10.12
CA LEU A 30 -20.29 -18.85 8.70
C LEU A 30 -18.90 -19.35 8.28
N SER A 31 -18.71 -20.66 8.44
CA SER A 31 -17.61 -21.40 7.82
C SER A 31 -17.95 -21.62 6.34
N LEU A 32 -17.50 -20.72 5.47
CA LEU A 32 -17.24 -21.10 4.09
C LEU A 32 -15.89 -21.83 4.04
N GLY A 33 -15.94 -23.13 3.77
CA GLY A 33 -14.78 -23.98 3.57
C GLY A 33 -13.99 -23.53 2.33
N GLY A 34 -12.91 -22.81 2.56
CA GLY A 34 -11.80 -22.71 1.62
C GLY A 34 -10.71 -23.68 2.09
N GLY A 35 -10.40 -24.69 1.28
CA GLY A 35 -9.32 -25.64 1.55
C GLY A 35 -7.98 -24.92 1.68
N GLY A 36 -7.56 -24.68 2.91
CA GLY A 36 -6.28 -24.07 3.22
C GLY A 36 -5.15 -25.08 3.03
N SER A 37 -4.32 -24.87 2.01
CA SER A 37 -2.97 -25.41 1.97
C SER A 37 -2.25 -25.04 3.29
N GLY A 38 -1.70 -26.03 3.99
CA GLY A 38 -1.06 -25.81 5.29
C GLY A 38 0.13 -24.83 5.20
N PRO A 39 0.49 -24.16 6.31
CA PRO A 39 1.58 -23.18 6.36
C PRO A 39 2.91 -23.70 5.82
N ARG A 40 3.16 -25.00 5.98
CA ARG A 40 4.34 -25.68 5.42
C ARG A 40 4.39 -25.61 3.90
N ARG A 41 3.25 -25.79 3.21
CA ARG A 41 3.17 -25.69 1.74
C ARG A 41 3.43 -24.25 1.30
N VAL A 42 2.91 -23.26 2.03
CA VAL A 42 3.14 -21.83 1.74
C VAL A 42 4.61 -21.43 1.95
N VAL A 43 5.24 -21.82 3.07
CA VAL A 43 6.65 -21.49 3.34
C VAL A 43 7.58 -22.24 2.37
N HIS A 44 7.28 -23.51 2.09
CA HIS A 44 8.01 -24.30 1.11
C HIS A 44 7.86 -23.71 -0.30
N ASP A 45 6.67 -23.30 -0.74
CA ASP A 45 6.45 -22.67 -2.05
C ASP A 45 7.16 -21.31 -2.19
N LEU A 46 7.38 -20.59 -1.07
CA LEU A 46 8.12 -19.32 -1.06
C LEU A 46 9.65 -19.50 -1.09
N LEU A 47 10.15 -20.60 -0.52
CA LEU A 47 11.58 -20.93 -0.42
C LEU A 47 12.08 -21.90 -1.50
N SER A 48 11.18 -22.61 -2.18
CA SER A 48 11.55 -23.48 -3.29
C SER A 48 12.06 -22.65 -4.45
N GLU A 49 13.34 -22.81 -4.78
CA GLU A 49 13.85 -22.54 -6.12
C GLU A 49 12.96 -23.29 -7.12
N PRO A 50 12.36 -22.61 -8.12
CA PRO A 50 11.54 -23.30 -9.11
C PRO A 50 12.44 -24.27 -9.87
N ARG A 51 12.24 -25.57 -9.63
CA ARG A 51 12.88 -26.64 -10.41
C ARG A 51 12.35 -26.51 -11.83
N TRP A 52 13.22 -26.06 -12.73
CA TRP A 52 12.96 -25.80 -14.14
C TRP A 52 12.26 -26.98 -14.81
N LEU A 53 10.96 -26.87 -15.03
CA LEU A 53 10.36 -27.48 -16.19
C LEU A 53 10.69 -26.56 -17.36
N GLN A 54 11.74 -26.92 -18.11
CA GLN A 54 11.87 -26.49 -19.49
C GLN A 54 10.56 -26.88 -20.17
N ALA A 55 9.67 -25.92 -20.36
CA ALA A 55 8.75 -26.01 -21.47
C ALA A 55 9.64 -25.98 -22.70
N GLU A 56 9.82 -27.12 -23.36
CA GLU A 56 10.42 -27.15 -24.69
C GLU A 56 9.69 -26.14 -25.57
N ASP A 57 10.48 -25.27 -26.20
CA ASP A 57 10.05 -24.19 -27.05
C ASP A 57 9.26 -24.70 -28.27
N LEU A 58 7.95 -24.88 -28.14
CA LEU A 58 7.07 -25.02 -29.31
C LEU A 58 6.77 -23.66 -29.98
N SER A 59 7.29 -22.56 -29.45
CA SER A 59 7.10 -21.20 -29.99
C SER A 59 8.27 -20.69 -30.83
N LEU A 60 9.49 -21.24 -30.69
CA LEU A 60 10.64 -20.76 -31.48
C LEU A 60 10.61 -21.23 -32.93
N SER A 61 9.90 -22.30 -33.24
CA SER A 61 9.71 -22.79 -34.62
C SER A 61 8.73 -21.94 -35.43
N LEU A 62 7.98 -21.03 -34.79
CA LEU A 62 7.18 -19.99 -35.47
C LEU A 62 7.94 -18.67 -35.66
N LEU A 63 9.03 -18.45 -34.92
CA LEU A 63 9.88 -17.25 -35.02
C LEU A 63 11.16 -17.47 -35.84
N GLN A 64 11.63 -18.72 -35.97
CA GLN A 64 12.62 -19.08 -36.98
C GLN A 64 11.93 -19.13 -38.34
N GLY A 65 11.92 -17.98 -39.02
CA GLY A 65 11.53 -17.82 -40.42
C GLY A 65 12.46 -18.60 -41.36
N GLY A 66 12.33 -19.92 -41.36
CA GLY A 66 12.94 -20.84 -42.31
C GLY A 66 11.87 -21.47 -43.18
N GLY A 67 11.34 -20.73 -44.15
CA GLY A 67 10.43 -21.30 -45.15
C GLY A 67 9.48 -20.28 -45.75
N ARG A 68 9.89 -19.72 -46.90
CA ARG A 68 9.08 -18.90 -47.82
C ARG A 68 7.62 -19.37 -47.90
N LEU A 69 6.69 -18.44 -47.74
CA LEU A 69 5.51 -18.22 -48.57
C LEU A 69 4.87 -16.90 -48.09
N ALA A 70 5.21 -15.81 -48.76
CA ALA A 70 4.42 -14.58 -48.65
C ALA A 70 2.95 -14.91 -48.98
N PRO A 71 1.95 -14.34 -48.27
CA PRO A 71 0.56 -14.51 -48.65
C PRO A 71 0.36 -14.08 -50.10
N PRO A 72 -0.29 -14.89 -50.96
CA PRO A 72 -0.46 -14.57 -52.36
C PRO A 72 -1.45 -13.40 -52.48
N GLY A 73 -0.94 -12.19 -52.75
CA GLY A 73 -1.81 -11.03 -52.99
C GLY A 73 -1.24 -9.65 -52.61
N LEU A 74 -0.03 -9.56 -52.02
CA LEU A 74 0.60 -8.25 -51.85
C LEU A 74 1.20 -7.79 -53.19
N PRO A 75 0.99 -6.53 -53.61
CA PRO A 75 1.66 -5.97 -54.77
C PRO A 75 3.19 -6.01 -54.56
N PRO A 76 3.99 -6.25 -55.63
CA PRO A 76 5.43 -6.45 -55.55
C PRO A 76 6.21 -5.21 -55.08
N ASP A 77 5.54 -4.06 -54.98
CA ASP A 77 6.13 -2.75 -54.70
C ASP A 77 5.77 -2.19 -53.31
N LEU A 78 5.40 -3.04 -52.34
CA LEU A 78 5.49 -2.58 -50.95
C LEU A 78 6.98 -2.38 -50.63
N PRO A 79 7.41 -1.19 -50.17
CA PRO A 79 8.79 -1.00 -49.76
C PRO A 79 9.06 -1.94 -48.59
N GLU A 80 9.82 -3.00 -48.86
CA GLU A 80 10.30 -3.89 -47.80
C GLU A 80 11.11 -3.04 -46.82
N LEU A 81 10.85 -3.23 -45.52
CA LEU A 81 11.61 -2.57 -44.47
C LEU A 81 13.11 -2.80 -44.70
N ASP A 82 13.87 -1.71 -44.67
CA ASP A 82 15.32 -1.72 -44.82
C ASP A 82 15.96 -2.80 -43.92
N PRO A 83 16.91 -3.61 -44.44
CA PRO A 83 17.47 -4.75 -43.70
C PRO A 83 18.11 -4.36 -42.36
N GLU A 84 18.69 -3.16 -42.25
CA GLU A 84 19.27 -2.68 -40.99
C GLU A 84 18.16 -2.40 -39.96
N CYS A 85 17.08 -1.75 -40.39
CA CYS A 85 15.91 -1.54 -39.52
C CYS A 85 15.22 -2.84 -39.13
N ARG A 86 15.26 -3.86 -40.00
CA ARG A 86 14.72 -5.20 -39.71
C ARG A 86 15.51 -5.88 -38.60
N GLU A 87 16.85 -5.82 -38.61
CA GLU A 87 17.66 -6.38 -37.52
C GLU A 87 17.36 -5.69 -36.18
N LEU A 88 17.31 -4.35 -36.17
CA LEU A 88 16.98 -3.60 -34.96
C LEU A 88 15.61 -3.97 -34.37
N LEU A 89 14.61 -4.19 -35.25
CA LEU A 89 13.28 -4.61 -34.84
C LEU A 89 13.29 -6.04 -34.26
N LEU A 90 14.04 -6.96 -34.87
CA LEU A 90 14.18 -8.34 -34.36
C LEU A 90 14.88 -8.38 -33.00
N ASP A 91 15.93 -7.58 -32.83
CA ASP A 91 16.64 -7.43 -31.55
C ASP A 91 15.70 -6.93 -30.45
N PHE A 92 14.95 -5.86 -30.72
CA PHE A 92 13.97 -5.33 -29.78
C PHE A 92 12.88 -6.36 -29.46
N SER A 93 12.41 -7.10 -30.46
CA SER A 93 11.40 -8.16 -30.29
C SER A 93 11.89 -9.27 -29.37
N ASN A 94 13.12 -9.76 -29.56
CA ASN A 94 13.67 -10.84 -28.74
C ASN A 94 13.84 -10.40 -27.28
N SER A 95 14.47 -9.24 -27.04
CA SER A 95 14.65 -8.71 -25.68
C SER A 95 13.31 -8.41 -25.00
N SER A 96 12.29 -7.94 -25.75
CA SER A 96 10.94 -7.70 -25.21
C SER A 96 10.24 -8.99 -24.79
N ALA A 97 10.40 -10.07 -25.56
CA ALA A 97 9.84 -11.38 -25.22
C ALA A 97 10.50 -11.97 -23.96
N GLU A 98 11.83 -11.88 -23.87
CA GLU A 98 12.59 -12.31 -22.70
C GLU A 98 12.19 -11.52 -21.44
N LEU A 99 12.12 -10.19 -21.55
CA LEU A 99 11.68 -9.33 -20.45
C LEU A 99 10.26 -9.69 -20.00
N THR A 100 9.31 -9.79 -20.93
CA THR A 100 7.93 -10.17 -20.62
C THR A 100 7.87 -11.52 -19.90
N GLY A 101 8.62 -12.50 -20.39
CA GLY A 101 8.74 -13.80 -19.74
C GLY A 101 9.31 -13.71 -18.33
N CYS A 102 10.30 -12.85 -18.09
CA CYS A 102 10.86 -12.60 -16.76
C CYS A 102 9.81 -11.97 -15.83
N LEU A 103 9.13 -10.91 -16.27
CA LEU A 103 8.12 -10.20 -15.47
C LEU A 103 7.02 -11.15 -14.98
N VAL A 104 6.51 -12.02 -15.87
CA VAL A 104 5.43 -12.96 -15.54
C VAL A 104 5.91 -14.06 -14.58
N ARG A 105 7.10 -14.63 -14.79
CA ARG A 105 7.66 -15.67 -13.91
C ARG A 105 8.00 -15.12 -12.51
N SER A 106 8.47 -13.89 -12.44
CA SER A 106 8.86 -13.21 -11.19
C SER A 106 7.72 -12.41 -10.54
N ALA A 107 6.46 -12.66 -10.94
CA ALA A 107 5.30 -11.96 -10.39
C ALA A 107 4.83 -12.50 -9.03
N ARG A 108 5.13 -13.76 -8.70
CA ARG A 108 4.70 -14.42 -7.46
C ARG A 108 5.70 -15.50 -6.99
N PRO A 109 6.37 -15.33 -5.83
CA PRO A 109 6.51 -14.08 -5.06
C PRO A 109 7.17 -12.98 -5.90
N VAL A 110 6.95 -11.71 -5.58
CA VAL A 110 7.45 -10.61 -6.42
C VAL A 110 8.98 -10.50 -6.30
N ARG A 111 9.68 -10.71 -7.43
CA ARG A 111 11.15 -10.62 -7.55
C ARG A 111 11.54 -9.88 -8.84
N LEU A 112 10.70 -8.95 -9.27
CA LEU A 112 10.79 -8.34 -10.58
C LEU A 112 12.02 -7.45 -10.69
N CYS A 113 12.29 -6.62 -9.68
CA CYS A 113 13.40 -5.67 -9.75
C CYS A 113 14.76 -6.38 -9.67
N GLN A 114 14.91 -7.35 -8.77
CA GLN A 114 16.18 -8.06 -8.60
C GLN A 114 16.50 -9.03 -9.74
N THR A 115 15.49 -9.58 -10.42
CA THR A 115 15.69 -10.59 -11.47
C THR A 115 15.66 -10.00 -12.87
N CYS A 116 14.80 -9.02 -13.15
CA CYS A 116 14.53 -8.55 -14.52
C CYS A 116 15.24 -7.25 -14.89
N TYR A 117 16.01 -6.62 -13.99
CA TYR A 117 16.72 -5.38 -14.29
C TYR A 117 17.66 -5.45 -15.52
N PRO A 118 18.45 -6.51 -15.77
CA PRO A 118 19.35 -6.50 -16.93
C PRO A 118 18.56 -6.57 -18.24
N LEU A 119 17.46 -7.30 -18.26
CA LEU A 119 16.58 -7.41 -19.45
C LEU A 119 15.87 -6.08 -19.71
N PHE A 120 15.45 -5.38 -18.66
CA PHE A 120 14.86 -4.05 -18.78
C PHE A 120 15.86 -3.06 -19.39
N GLN A 121 17.10 -3.05 -18.92
CA GLN A 121 18.16 -2.20 -19.48
C GLN A 121 18.46 -2.53 -20.95
N GLN A 122 18.47 -3.81 -21.31
CA GLN A 122 18.65 -4.23 -22.70
C GLN A 122 17.53 -3.69 -23.60
N VAL A 123 16.26 -3.87 -23.21
CA VAL A 123 15.13 -3.34 -23.98
C VAL A 123 15.20 -1.82 -24.12
N ALA A 124 15.52 -1.11 -23.04
CA ALA A 124 15.69 0.34 -23.07
C ALA A 124 16.82 0.77 -24.02
N HIS A 125 17.95 0.07 -23.99
CA HIS A 125 19.09 0.33 -24.89
C HIS A 125 18.76 0.01 -26.36
N LYS A 126 18.06 -1.10 -26.65
CA LYS A 126 17.63 -1.43 -28.02
C LYS A 126 16.64 -0.40 -28.57
N MET A 127 15.74 0.12 -27.73
CA MET A 127 14.84 1.22 -28.09
C MET A 127 15.62 2.51 -28.38
N ASP A 128 16.57 2.88 -27.53
CA ASP A 128 17.44 4.05 -27.72
C ASP A 128 18.21 3.94 -29.04
N ASN A 129 18.77 2.78 -29.37
CA ASN A 129 19.40 2.52 -30.66
C ASN A 129 18.44 2.75 -31.84
N ILE A 130 17.22 2.21 -31.82
CA ILE A 130 16.22 2.45 -32.88
C ILE A 130 15.95 3.95 -33.05
N SER A 131 15.84 4.68 -31.94
CA SER A 131 15.58 6.12 -31.94
C SER A 131 16.77 6.97 -32.41
N ARG A 132 18.00 6.52 -32.18
CA ARG A 132 19.24 7.25 -32.45
C ARG A 132 19.84 7.01 -33.82
N VAL A 133 19.47 5.93 -34.53
CA VAL A 133 19.98 5.65 -35.87
C VAL A 133 19.48 6.74 -36.82
N VAL A 134 20.28 7.81 -36.90
CA VAL A 134 20.21 8.87 -37.90
C VAL A 134 21.01 8.37 -39.09
N GLY A 135 20.36 8.20 -40.23
CA GLY A 135 21.02 7.78 -41.46
C GLY A 135 22.18 8.72 -41.79
N ASN A 136 23.41 8.19 -41.84
CA ASN A 136 24.60 8.93 -42.28
C ASN A 136 24.59 9.26 -43.78
N THR A 137 23.51 8.93 -44.49
CA THR A 137 23.30 9.20 -45.91
C THR A 137 22.03 10.03 -46.07
N SER A 138 22.12 11.09 -46.88
CA SER A 138 21.07 12.10 -47.09
C SER A 138 19.72 11.54 -47.58
N ASP A 139 19.68 10.26 -47.99
CA ASP A 139 18.51 9.56 -48.51
C ASP A 139 18.10 8.32 -47.66
N SER A 140 18.77 8.03 -46.54
CA SER A 140 18.36 6.93 -45.64
C SER A 140 17.26 7.42 -44.69
N HIS A 141 16.04 6.93 -44.91
CA HIS A 141 14.94 7.11 -43.95
C HIS A 141 15.35 6.51 -42.60
N SER A 142 15.39 7.34 -41.55
CA SER A 142 15.76 6.83 -40.22
C SER A 142 14.83 5.68 -39.79
N CYS A 143 15.40 4.61 -39.24
CA CYS A 143 14.62 3.51 -38.68
C CYS A 143 13.62 4.01 -37.64
N ALA A 144 13.93 5.09 -36.92
CA ALA A 144 13.00 5.77 -36.05
C ALA A 144 11.70 6.20 -36.76
N ARG A 145 11.79 6.81 -37.95
CA ARG A 145 10.59 7.22 -38.70
C ARG A 145 9.80 6.00 -39.19
N SER A 146 10.51 4.99 -39.70
CA SER A 146 9.91 3.80 -40.29
C SER A 146 9.30 2.84 -39.24
N LEU A 147 9.86 2.77 -38.03
CA LEU A 147 9.43 1.83 -36.99
C LEU A 147 8.58 2.48 -35.89
N LEU A 148 8.82 3.75 -35.56
CA LEU A 148 8.17 4.41 -34.43
C LEU A 148 7.02 5.32 -34.88
N MET A 149 7.05 5.83 -36.12
CA MET A 149 6.13 6.88 -36.60
C MET A 149 5.36 6.52 -37.87
N ALA A 150 5.59 5.36 -38.47
CA ALA A 150 4.96 4.98 -39.74
C ALA A 150 3.48 4.61 -39.60
N ASP A 151 3.09 4.05 -38.46
CA ASP A 151 1.75 3.51 -38.23
C ASP A 151 1.01 4.25 -37.11
N ARG A 152 -0.33 4.24 -37.17
CA ARG A 152 -1.20 4.80 -36.11
C ARG A 152 -1.03 4.09 -34.76
N MET A 153 -0.65 2.81 -34.77
CA MET A 153 -0.63 1.98 -33.56
C MET A 153 0.72 2.02 -32.82
N GLN A 154 1.84 2.24 -33.51
CA GLN A 154 3.16 2.42 -32.89
C GLN A 154 3.52 1.35 -31.83
N VAL A 155 3.42 0.05 -32.19
CA VAL A 155 3.61 -1.10 -31.27
C VAL A 155 4.87 -0.98 -30.42
N VAL A 156 6.00 -0.65 -31.06
CA VAL A 156 7.32 -0.55 -30.42
C VAL A 156 7.30 0.51 -29.31
N VAL A 157 6.67 1.66 -29.57
CA VAL A 157 6.52 2.74 -28.60
C VAL A 157 5.62 2.31 -27.44
N ILE A 158 4.44 1.74 -27.71
CA ILE A 158 3.51 1.28 -26.68
C ILE A 158 4.16 0.23 -25.76
N LEU A 159 4.92 -0.72 -26.33
CA LEU A 159 5.63 -1.73 -25.54
C LEU A 159 6.72 -1.12 -24.67
N SER A 160 7.53 -0.20 -25.23
CA SER A 160 8.55 0.50 -24.46
C SER A 160 7.94 1.32 -23.32
N GLU A 161 6.83 2.01 -23.56
CA GLU A 161 6.11 2.77 -22.53
C GLU A 161 5.51 1.86 -21.47
N PHE A 162 4.97 0.70 -21.85
CA PHE A 162 4.47 -0.29 -20.91
C PHE A 162 5.58 -0.77 -19.96
N PHE A 163 6.76 -1.10 -20.50
CA PHE A 163 7.90 -1.51 -19.68
C PHE A 163 8.38 -0.39 -18.76
N ASN A 164 8.54 0.84 -19.27
CA ASN A 164 8.93 1.99 -18.46
C ASN A 164 7.91 2.28 -17.35
N SER A 165 6.61 2.31 -17.68
CA SER A 165 5.56 2.54 -16.69
C SER A 165 5.52 1.45 -15.62
N THR A 166 5.75 0.20 -16.01
CA THR A 166 5.83 -0.93 -15.06
C THR A 166 7.02 -0.75 -14.12
N TRP A 167 8.18 -0.38 -14.66
CA TRP A 167 9.40 -0.14 -13.90
C TRP A 167 9.27 1.02 -12.90
N GLU A 168 8.68 2.13 -13.33
CA GLU A 168 8.41 3.31 -12.50
C GLU A 168 7.40 3.00 -11.40
N LYS A 169 6.29 2.33 -11.71
CA LYS A 169 5.27 1.93 -10.72
C LYS A 169 5.81 0.93 -9.70
N ALA A 170 6.70 0.04 -10.12
CA ALA A 170 7.39 -0.90 -9.24
C ALA A 170 8.48 -0.22 -8.39
N ASN A 171 8.81 1.04 -8.69
CA ASN A 171 9.85 1.83 -8.06
C ASN A 171 11.21 1.08 -8.02
N CYS A 172 11.51 0.32 -9.08
CA CYS A 172 12.68 -0.56 -9.10
C CYS A 172 14.01 0.21 -9.05
N ALA A 173 14.02 1.49 -9.43
CA ALA A 173 15.19 2.35 -9.25
C ALA A 173 15.70 2.39 -7.80
N ASN A 174 14.80 2.31 -6.80
CA ASN A 174 15.20 2.30 -5.38
C ASN A 174 15.81 0.97 -4.91
N CYS A 175 15.61 -0.11 -5.67
CA CYS A 175 16.25 -1.40 -5.43
C CYS A 175 17.68 -1.43 -6.00
N LEU A 176 18.01 -0.55 -6.94
CA LEU A 176 19.29 -0.54 -7.65
C LEU A 176 20.23 0.56 -7.17
N THR A 177 21.49 0.48 -7.59
CA THR A 177 22.45 1.58 -7.47
C THR A 177 22.11 2.71 -8.46
N ASN A 178 22.73 3.88 -8.29
CA ASN A 178 22.53 5.02 -9.19
C ASN A 178 22.91 4.72 -10.65
N THR A 179 23.81 3.75 -10.90
CA THR A 179 24.17 3.31 -12.26
C THR A 179 23.19 2.29 -12.85
N SER A 180 22.26 1.79 -12.03
CA SER A 180 21.32 0.70 -12.38
C SER A 180 21.99 -0.62 -12.77
N GLU A 181 23.30 -0.78 -12.59
CA GLU A 181 24.05 -1.99 -12.97
C GLU A 181 23.89 -3.14 -11.97
N GLU A 182 23.64 -2.78 -10.70
CA GLU A 182 23.61 -3.73 -9.59
C GLU A 182 22.54 -3.34 -8.57
N LEU A 183 22.17 -4.30 -7.72
CA LEU A 183 21.31 -4.07 -6.55
C LEU A 183 22.03 -3.19 -5.52
N SER A 184 21.29 -2.30 -4.87
CA SER A 184 21.85 -1.49 -3.79
C SER A 184 22.20 -2.35 -2.57
N ASN A 185 23.27 -1.99 -1.86
CA ASN A 185 23.73 -2.70 -0.65
C ASN A 185 22.61 -2.87 0.40
N SER A 186 21.75 -1.87 0.55
CA SER A 186 20.59 -1.94 1.45
C SER A 186 19.57 -2.99 1.02
N THR A 187 19.32 -3.12 -0.29
CA THR A 187 18.41 -4.12 -0.85
C THR A 187 18.98 -5.52 -0.68
N VAL A 188 20.26 -5.72 -1.00
CA VAL A 188 20.94 -7.01 -0.82
C VAL A 188 20.90 -7.44 0.65
N TYR A 189 21.19 -6.51 1.58
CA TYR A 189 21.15 -6.79 3.01
C TYR A 189 19.72 -7.09 3.51
N PHE A 190 18.71 -6.39 3.00
CA PHE A 190 17.32 -6.69 3.32
C PHE A 190 16.91 -8.09 2.85
N LEU A 191 17.25 -8.45 1.61
CA LEU A 191 16.92 -9.75 1.02
C LEU A 191 17.64 -10.91 1.74
N SER A 192 18.86 -10.69 2.22
CA SER A 192 19.58 -11.71 3.01
C SER A 192 18.90 -11.94 4.37
N LEU A 193 18.52 -10.88 5.09
CA LEU A 193 17.76 -11.00 6.35
C LEU A 193 16.38 -11.62 6.13
N PHE A 194 15.73 -11.33 5.01
CA PHE A 194 14.47 -11.97 4.64
C PHE A 194 14.63 -13.48 4.46
N ASN A 195 15.65 -13.92 3.71
CA ASN A 195 15.95 -15.34 3.55
C ASN A 195 16.31 -16.02 4.87
N GLU A 196 17.09 -15.36 5.74
CA GLU A 196 17.39 -15.85 7.09
C GLU A 196 16.12 -16.02 7.93
N THR A 197 15.21 -15.05 7.86
CA THR A 197 13.94 -15.08 8.60
C THR A 197 13.06 -16.23 8.12
N LEU A 198 12.93 -16.43 6.81
CA LEU A 198 12.17 -17.56 6.27
C LEU A 198 12.79 -18.91 6.62
N THR A 199 14.13 -19.01 6.58
CA THR A 199 14.86 -20.21 7.00
C THR A 199 14.61 -20.50 8.48
N CYS A 200 14.59 -19.48 9.34
CA CYS A 200 14.23 -19.63 10.74
C CYS A 200 12.79 -20.16 10.91
N PHE A 201 11.84 -19.63 10.14
CA PHE A 201 10.46 -20.10 10.17
C PHE A 201 10.38 -21.58 9.77
N GLU A 202 11.03 -21.98 8.67
CA GLU A 202 11.02 -23.35 8.21
C GLU A 202 11.61 -24.32 9.23
N ASN A 203 12.79 -24.01 9.79
CA ASN A 203 13.48 -24.86 10.76
C ASN A 203 12.62 -25.10 12.02
N ASN A 204 11.90 -24.08 12.48
CA ASN A 204 11.05 -24.18 13.67
C ASN A 204 9.65 -24.74 13.37
N LEU A 205 9.27 -24.87 12.08
CA LEU A 205 8.06 -25.58 11.66
C LEU A 205 8.26 -27.10 11.59
N GLN A 206 9.48 -27.58 11.34
CA GLN A 206 9.74 -29.02 11.20
C GLN A 206 9.49 -29.82 12.50
N GLY A 207 9.62 -29.19 13.67
CA GLY A 207 9.35 -29.80 14.98
C GLY A 207 7.89 -29.71 15.49
N SER A 208 7.00 -28.99 14.79
CA SER A 208 5.61 -28.71 15.25
C SER A 208 4.54 -29.42 14.40
N MET A 209 4.90 -30.57 13.80
CA MET A 209 4.15 -31.24 12.74
C MET A 209 2.75 -31.77 13.16
N GLU A 210 2.50 -31.94 14.46
CA GLU A 210 1.29 -32.63 14.96
C GLU A 210 0.33 -31.72 15.74
N VAL A 211 0.76 -30.52 16.14
CA VAL A 211 -0.07 -29.58 16.93
C VAL A 211 0.21 -28.18 16.41
N ARG A 212 -0.84 -27.37 16.16
CA ARG A 212 -0.77 -25.96 15.72
C ARG A 212 -0.11 -25.04 16.77
N ASN A 213 1.07 -25.41 17.26
CA ASN A 213 1.81 -24.72 18.29
C ASN A 213 3.01 -24.02 17.65
N TYR A 214 2.78 -22.80 17.18
CA TYR A 214 3.82 -21.97 16.59
C TYR A 214 4.65 -21.22 17.65
N SER A 215 4.50 -21.55 18.95
CA SER A 215 5.25 -20.86 20.02
C SER A 215 6.76 -20.96 19.84
N GLY A 216 7.27 -22.05 19.25
CA GLY A 216 8.69 -22.19 18.93
C GLY A 216 9.16 -21.19 17.88
N VAL A 217 8.38 -21.01 16.80
CA VAL A 217 8.64 -20.02 15.76
C VAL A 217 8.63 -18.60 16.35
N CYS A 218 7.61 -18.28 17.15
CA CYS A 218 7.48 -16.95 17.74
C CYS A 218 8.62 -16.60 18.69
N LYS A 219 9.13 -17.57 19.47
CA LYS A 219 10.23 -17.33 20.42
C LYS A 219 11.58 -17.28 19.71
N ASN A 220 11.85 -18.25 18.84
CA ASN A 220 13.19 -18.42 18.26
C ASN A 220 13.45 -17.46 17.10
N CYS A 221 12.42 -17.07 16.35
CA CYS A 221 12.55 -16.15 15.20
C CYS A 221 12.13 -14.71 15.52
N HIS A 222 11.92 -14.37 16.80
CA HIS A 222 11.53 -13.02 17.21
C HIS A 222 12.57 -11.97 16.82
N GLU A 223 13.84 -12.21 17.17
CA GLU A 223 14.90 -11.23 16.94
C GLU A 223 15.22 -11.05 15.45
N THR A 224 15.19 -12.13 14.66
CA THR A 224 15.37 -12.04 13.20
C THR A 224 14.23 -11.27 12.54
N TYR A 225 12.98 -11.58 12.87
CA TYR A 225 11.81 -10.84 12.39
C TYR A 225 11.84 -9.36 12.81
N LYS A 226 12.24 -9.06 14.05
CA LYS A 226 12.37 -7.71 14.57
C LYS A 226 13.45 -6.93 13.84
N SER A 227 14.60 -7.56 13.57
CA SER A 227 15.71 -6.95 12.83
C SER A 227 15.30 -6.60 11.41
N LEU A 228 14.63 -7.52 10.71
CA LEU A 228 14.05 -7.28 9.38
C LEU A 228 13.02 -6.14 9.40
N SER A 229 12.13 -6.12 10.40
CA SER A 229 11.11 -5.08 10.57
C SER A 229 11.70 -3.69 10.83
N ASN A 230 12.78 -3.64 11.62
CA ASN A 230 13.51 -2.41 11.91
C ASN A 230 14.21 -1.89 10.66
N LEU A 231 14.94 -2.76 9.94
CA LEU A 231 15.61 -2.39 8.69
C LEU A 231 14.62 -1.86 7.66
N TYR A 232 13.47 -2.53 7.47
CA TYR A 232 12.41 -2.03 6.60
C TYR A 232 11.97 -0.60 6.97
N SER A 233 11.78 -0.35 8.26
CA SER A 233 11.35 0.96 8.77
C SER A 233 12.42 2.03 8.57
N GLU A 234 13.70 1.67 8.69
CA GLU A 234 14.83 2.55 8.39
C GLU A 234 14.91 2.87 6.91
N MET A 235 14.83 1.87 6.03
CA MET A 235 14.79 2.07 4.58
C MET A 235 13.65 3.00 4.17
N GLN A 236 12.45 2.80 4.74
CA GLN A 236 11.31 3.68 4.47
C GLN A 236 11.56 5.12 4.93
N LYS A 237 12.20 5.33 6.09
CA LYS A 237 12.56 6.68 6.57
C LYS A 237 13.59 7.33 5.66
N THR A 238 14.66 6.60 5.29
CA THR A 238 15.72 7.10 4.41
C THR A 238 15.16 7.48 3.03
N ASN A 239 14.28 6.66 2.47
CA ASN A 239 13.62 6.95 1.20
C ASN A 239 12.80 8.24 1.26
N ARG A 240 11.99 8.41 2.31
CA ARG A 240 11.22 9.65 2.54
C ARG A 240 12.08 10.91 2.69
N LEU A 241 13.30 10.77 3.20
CA LEU A 241 14.24 11.90 3.34
C LEU A 241 14.92 12.24 2.01
N GLN A 242 15.24 11.24 1.19
CA GLN A 242 15.94 11.44 -0.08
C GLN A 242 15.02 11.92 -1.20
N SER A 243 13.80 11.39 -1.29
CA SER A 243 12.82 11.83 -2.29
C SER A 243 11.87 12.88 -1.71
N LYS A 244 12.00 14.14 -2.19
CA LYS A 244 11.04 15.24 -1.92
C LYS A 244 9.73 15.12 -2.72
N ALA A 245 9.57 14.08 -3.53
CA ALA A 245 8.42 13.86 -4.40
C ALA A 245 7.36 12.97 -3.73
N GLU A 246 6.09 13.09 -4.14
CA GLU A 246 4.95 12.34 -3.59
C GLU A 246 5.08 10.80 -3.76
N SER A 247 5.89 10.36 -4.74
CA SER A 247 6.31 8.97 -4.98
C SER A 247 7.31 8.41 -3.95
N ALA A 248 7.75 9.21 -2.98
CA ALA A 248 8.64 8.86 -1.87
C ALA A 248 8.02 7.96 -0.78
N THR A 249 6.77 7.56 -0.96
CA THR A 249 6.01 6.82 0.06
C THR A 249 6.27 5.31 0.00
N HIS A 250 6.59 4.80 -1.20
CA HIS A 250 6.71 3.38 -1.48
C HIS A 250 8.17 2.97 -1.69
N LEU A 251 8.58 1.85 -1.10
CA LEU A 251 9.85 1.21 -1.41
C LEU A 251 9.73 0.45 -2.75
N CYS A 252 10.82 -0.14 -3.23
CA CYS A 252 10.71 -1.01 -4.40
C CYS A 252 9.83 -2.24 -4.08
N ILE A 253 9.08 -2.69 -5.08
CA ILE A 253 8.03 -3.69 -4.90
C ILE A 253 8.55 -5.03 -4.33
N ASP A 254 9.77 -5.44 -4.68
CA ASP A 254 10.40 -6.66 -4.16
C ASP A 254 10.53 -6.64 -2.63
N VAL A 255 10.91 -5.48 -2.07
CA VAL A 255 11.05 -5.27 -0.61
C VAL A 255 9.68 -5.20 0.07
N GLU A 256 8.72 -4.50 -0.55
CA GLU A 256 7.37 -4.38 0.01
C GLU A 256 6.64 -5.72 0.05
N ASP A 257 6.72 -6.52 -1.02
CA ASP A 257 6.08 -7.85 -1.08
C ASP A 257 6.72 -8.81 -0.08
N ALA A 258 8.06 -8.86 -0.01
CA ALA A 258 8.79 -9.68 0.98
C ALA A 258 8.40 -9.31 2.42
N MET A 259 8.32 -8.01 2.75
CA MET A 259 7.90 -7.58 4.08
C MET A 259 6.43 -7.90 4.34
N ASN A 260 5.55 -7.74 3.35
CA ASN A 260 4.13 -8.04 3.48
C ASN A 260 3.89 -9.55 3.72
N ILE A 261 4.58 -10.41 2.96
CA ILE A 261 4.58 -11.86 3.15
C ILE A 261 5.02 -12.20 4.58
N THR A 262 6.16 -11.64 5.02
CA THR A 262 6.69 -11.89 6.36
C THR A 262 5.70 -11.46 7.45
N ARG A 263 5.12 -10.26 7.34
CA ARG A 263 4.11 -9.75 8.29
C ARG A 263 2.86 -10.62 8.32
N LYS A 264 2.39 -11.08 7.17
CA LYS A 264 1.23 -11.97 7.07
C LYS A 264 1.50 -13.31 7.75
N LEU A 265 2.68 -13.91 7.51
CA LEU A 265 3.10 -15.13 8.18
C LEU A 265 3.18 -14.93 9.70
N TRP A 266 3.88 -13.89 10.15
CA TRP A 266 4.06 -13.59 11.57
C TRP A 266 2.74 -13.34 12.32
N SER A 267 1.89 -12.48 11.77
CA SER A 267 0.68 -12.00 12.46
C SER A 267 -0.53 -12.91 12.30
N ARG A 268 -0.78 -13.46 11.10
CA ARG A 268 -2.01 -14.22 10.80
C ARG A 268 -1.80 -15.72 10.79
N THR A 269 -0.65 -16.17 10.28
CA THR A 269 -0.40 -17.61 10.15
C THR A 269 0.12 -18.19 11.47
N PHE A 270 1.09 -17.52 12.08
CA PHE A 270 1.71 -17.96 13.34
C PHE A 270 1.09 -17.32 14.59
N ASN A 271 0.34 -16.22 14.43
CA ASN A 271 -0.25 -15.44 15.53
C ASN A 271 0.77 -15.02 16.60
N CYS A 272 1.97 -14.64 16.17
CA CYS A 272 3.05 -14.23 17.06
C CYS A 272 2.94 -12.76 17.52
N SER A 273 1.97 -12.00 17.01
CA SER A 273 1.76 -10.61 17.41
C SER A 273 1.22 -10.56 18.83
N VAL A 274 2.01 -10.02 19.76
CA VAL A 274 1.57 -9.76 21.13
C VAL A 274 0.97 -8.35 21.19
N PRO A 275 -0.35 -8.20 21.45
CA PRO A 275 -0.93 -6.89 21.67
C PRO A 275 -0.39 -6.32 23.00
N CYS A 276 0.15 -5.10 22.99
CA CYS A 276 0.41 -4.37 24.23
C CYS A 276 -0.93 -4.07 24.93
N SER A 277 -1.07 -4.50 26.18
CA SER A 277 -2.27 -4.25 26.98
C SER A 277 -2.09 -3.00 27.84
N ASP A 278 -2.24 -1.83 27.22
CA ASP A 278 -2.31 -0.55 27.94
C ASP A 278 -3.77 -0.18 28.31
N THR A 279 -4.63 -1.19 28.40
CA THR A 279 -6.07 -1.03 28.63
C THR A 279 -6.36 -0.32 29.96
N VAL A 280 -5.66 -0.70 31.03
CA VAL A 280 -5.85 -0.13 32.37
C VAL A 280 -5.54 1.38 32.43
N PRO A 281 -4.34 1.86 32.04
CA PRO A 281 -4.05 3.29 32.07
C PRO A 281 -4.94 4.09 31.11
N VAL A 282 -5.25 3.57 29.92
CA VAL A 282 -6.12 4.24 28.95
C VAL A 282 -7.54 4.41 29.51
N VAL A 283 -8.11 3.36 30.10
CA VAL A 283 -9.45 3.43 30.70
C VAL A 283 -9.47 4.40 31.88
N ALA A 284 -8.47 4.36 32.77
CA ALA A 284 -8.40 5.25 33.93
C ALA A 284 -8.35 6.74 33.53
N VAL A 285 -7.48 7.10 32.57
CA VAL A 285 -7.36 8.49 32.08
C VAL A 285 -8.64 8.93 31.39
N SER A 286 -9.25 8.07 30.57
CA SER A 286 -10.49 8.37 29.86
C SER A 286 -11.64 8.64 30.84
N VAL A 287 -11.80 7.79 31.85
CA VAL A 287 -12.82 7.95 32.89
C VAL A 287 -12.61 9.24 33.68
N PHE A 288 -11.38 9.54 34.09
CA PHE A 288 -11.05 10.76 34.82
C PHE A 288 -11.45 12.02 34.04
N ILE A 289 -11.07 12.10 32.75
CA ILE A 289 -11.41 13.24 31.88
C ILE A 289 -12.93 13.38 31.73
N LEU A 290 -13.68 12.28 31.61
CA LEU A 290 -15.14 12.29 31.50
C LEU A 290 -15.84 12.74 32.79
N PHE A 291 -15.22 12.56 33.96
CA PHE A 291 -15.77 13.02 35.25
C PHE A 291 -15.55 14.52 35.50
N LEU A 292 -14.54 15.15 34.88
CA LEU A 292 -14.25 16.57 35.09
C LEU A 292 -15.43 17.50 34.75
N PRO A 293 -16.15 17.35 33.61
CA PRO A 293 -17.34 18.14 33.33
C PRO A 293 -18.45 17.95 34.37
N VAL A 294 -18.68 16.71 34.83
CA VAL A 294 -19.72 16.41 35.83
C VAL A 294 -19.42 17.15 37.13
N VAL A 295 -18.18 17.06 37.62
CA VAL A 295 -17.74 17.78 38.82
C VAL A 295 -17.82 19.29 38.62
N PHE A 296 -17.46 19.81 37.45
CA PHE A 296 -17.55 21.22 37.13
C PHE A 296 -18.99 21.74 37.17
N TYR A 297 -19.94 21.02 36.57
CA TYR A 297 -21.35 21.41 36.57
C TYR A 297 -21.98 21.27 37.96
N LEU A 298 -21.67 20.21 38.71
CA LEU A 298 -22.17 20.04 40.09
C LEU A 298 -21.61 21.11 41.04
N SER A 299 -20.32 21.39 40.96
CA SER A 299 -19.70 22.45 41.77
C SER A 299 -20.24 23.83 41.41
N SER A 300 -20.45 24.11 40.13
CA SER A 300 -21.12 25.34 39.67
C SER A 300 -22.56 25.44 40.14
N PHE A 301 -23.31 24.32 40.15
CA PHE A 301 -24.68 24.28 40.65
C PHE A 301 -24.76 24.53 42.16
N LEU A 302 -23.88 23.91 42.95
CA LEU A 302 -23.85 24.07 44.42
C LEU A 302 -23.33 25.46 44.84
N HIS A 303 -22.34 26.01 44.13
CA HIS A 303 -21.83 27.37 44.38
C HIS A 303 -22.67 28.47 43.75
N SER A 304 -23.64 28.13 42.88
CA SER A 304 -24.64 29.10 42.44
C SER A 304 -25.57 29.37 43.62
N GLU A 305 -25.18 30.31 44.47
CA GLU A 305 -26.04 30.96 45.45
C GLU A 305 -27.41 31.15 44.80
N GLN A 306 -28.44 30.49 45.35
CA GLN A 306 -29.81 30.81 45.01
C GLN A 306 -30.05 32.27 45.43
N LYS A 307 -29.74 33.20 44.52
CA LYS A 307 -30.29 34.55 44.56
C LYS A 307 -31.80 34.38 44.40
N LYS A 308 -32.47 34.05 45.50
CA LYS A 308 -33.89 34.34 45.70
C LYS A 308 -33.97 35.82 45.37
N ARG A 309 -34.42 36.15 44.17
CA ARG A 309 -34.68 37.54 43.79
C ARG A 309 -35.59 38.02 44.92
N LYS A 310 -35.11 38.94 45.77
CA LYS A 310 -36.01 39.65 46.67
C LYS A 310 -36.97 40.36 45.73
N LEU A 311 -38.19 39.83 45.62
CA LEU A 311 -39.28 40.55 44.99
C LEU A 311 -39.42 41.83 45.81
N ILE A 312 -38.85 42.93 45.31
CA ILE A 312 -39.10 44.24 45.88
C ILE A 312 -40.57 44.50 45.57
N LEU A 313 -41.44 44.23 46.54
CA LEU A 313 -42.84 44.63 46.45
C LEU A 313 -42.85 46.15 46.33
N PRO A 314 -43.31 46.73 45.20
CA PRO A 314 -43.32 48.18 45.05
C PRO A 314 -44.18 48.80 46.15
N LYS A 315 -43.64 49.78 46.87
CA LYS A 315 -44.28 50.52 47.98
C LYS A 315 -45.61 51.21 47.61
N ARG A 316 -46.07 51.12 46.36
CA ARG A 316 -47.28 51.77 45.84
C ARG A 316 -48.60 51.01 46.05
N LEU A 317 -48.62 49.92 46.81
CA LEU A 317 -49.88 49.31 47.27
C LEU A 317 -50.27 49.69 48.71
N LYS A 318 -49.50 50.57 49.38
CA LYS A 318 -49.91 51.25 50.62
C LYS A 318 -50.39 52.66 50.31
N SER A 319 -51.48 52.77 49.55
CA SER A 319 -52.31 53.98 49.48
C SER A 319 -53.57 53.68 48.66
N SER A 320 -54.47 52.91 49.26
CA SER A 320 -55.92 53.04 49.07
C SER A 320 -56.59 52.24 50.17
N THR A 321 -56.56 52.78 51.39
CA THR A 321 -57.60 52.51 52.37
C THR A 321 -58.83 53.28 51.90
N SER A 322 -59.70 52.61 51.15
CA SER A 322 -61.09 53.02 50.98
C SER A 322 -61.94 51.76 50.88
N PHE A 323 -62.52 51.41 52.04
CA PHE A 323 -63.85 50.82 52.22
C PHE A 323 -64.30 49.67 51.31
N ALA A 324 -64.53 48.52 51.96
CA ALA A 324 -65.71 47.63 51.88
C ALA A 324 -65.21 46.19 52.07
N ASN A 325 -65.18 45.66 53.29
CA ASN A 325 -66.29 45.04 54.01
C ASN A 325 -66.88 43.83 53.28
N ILE A 326 -66.88 42.70 54.00
CA ILE A 326 -67.82 41.57 53.96
C ILE A 326 -67.12 40.20 53.82
N GLN A 327 -66.89 39.62 55.00
CA GLN A 327 -67.42 38.32 55.44
C GLN A 327 -66.75 37.05 54.90
N GLU A 328 -65.93 36.51 55.80
CA GLU A 328 -65.68 35.10 56.00
C GLU A 328 -67.02 34.35 56.15
N ASN A 329 -67.20 33.28 55.36
CA ASN A 329 -68.09 32.20 55.75
C ASN A 329 -67.41 30.86 55.44
N SER A 330 -67.10 30.14 56.51
CA SER A 330 -66.77 28.74 56.55
C SER A 330 -67.99 27.89 56.20
N ASN A 331 -67.83 26.97 55.26
CA ASN A 331 -68.26 25.56 55.33
C ASN A 331 -67.68 24.77 54.16
#